data_AF-A0A937NLZ4-F1
#
_entry.id   AF-A0A937NLZ4-F1
#
_cell.length_a   1.000
_cell.length_b   1.000
_cell.length_c   1.000
_cell.angle_alpha   90.00
_cell.angle_beta   90.00
_cell.angle_gamma   90.00
#
_symmetry.space_group_name_H-M   'P 1'
#
loop_
_entity.id
_entity.type
_entity.pdbx_description
1 polymer ?
#
loop_
_entity_poly.entity_id
_entity_poly.type
_entity_poly.pdbx_seq_one_letter_code
_entity_poly.pdbx_strand_id
1 'polypeptide(L)'
;MSRGAERQRSKVVEEMKMEDELAGVPTVEEIERHPMDELLRTERLPHIWCPGCGLGTALSCFVSALTRSGLDLDKVAIVSGIGCTGRVAGYLRLDGFHTTHGRAIPFATGLKLANPELKVVVFSGDGDLVAIGGNHLIHAARRNMDLTVICVNNFNYGMTGGQMGPTTPTEARTSTSPRGNLEHPFSVPNLVSAAGATYVARWTTLHARRLEKSIHKALLKPGFSVVEAIAPCPTLFVRFNRRRLEGGDILKYYQEHSVIRHDAKPWEVDIGFGGEIVCGEFVDIERPTFQDRMREVYGELRPCDDLGLLHRPSAEATTSFEVEIELGEEKPAAVPVKVKPLVVGTAGQAEVRLGGFGGQGIILSGKIVGKAAALHDGREVTLTQSYGPESRGGACSTALIISDGAITYPHVTRPAVMTLMSQEAYITYHGQLVEGGLLLIDADLVEPDPSADQRIVPIPATRIAEQELGRRIVANIVMLGALTALSDVVSEEAMRQAVLDSVPKGTEELNKQAFGRGYEYAMGLLGEEADA
;
A
#
# COMPACT_ATOMS: atom_id res chain seq x y z
N MET A 1 34.95 -70.29 10.83
CA MET A 1 34.01 -71.40 10.59
C MET A 1 32.91 -71.35 11.65
N SER A 2 31.67 -71.59 11.22
CA SER A 2 30.42 -71.88 11.98
C SER A 2 30.07 -70.97 13.18
N ARG A 3 29.10 -70.06 13.08
CA ARG A 3 27.62 -70.24 13.07
C ARG A 3 27.07 -70.96 14.31
N GLY A 4 26.05 -70.34 14.90
CA GLY A 4 25.04 -70.97 15.75
C GLY A 4 24.63 -70.04 16.88
N ALA A 5 23.69 -69.12 16.72
CA ALA A 5 22.24 -69.35 16.72
C ALA A 5 21.62 -68.50 17.84
N GLU A 6 21.47 -67.20 17.61
CA GLU A 6 20.61 -66.34 18.45
C GLU A 6 20.16 -65.10 17.65
N ARG A 7 19.56 -65.36 16.49
CA ARG A 7 18.75 -64.38 15.76
C ARG A 7 17.32 -64.90 15.75
N GLN A 8 16.46 -64.39 16.64
CA GLN A 8 15.03 -64.19 16.33
C GLN A 8 14.16 -63.49 17.40
N ARG A 9 14.70 -62.87 18.46
CA ARG A 9 13.84 -62.20 19.47
C ARG A 9 14.12 -60.75 19.85
N SER A 10 15.14 -60.08 19.32
CA SER A 10 15.44 -58.70 19.74
C SER A 10 15.07 -57.59 18.75
N LYS A 11 14.81 -57.88 17.46
CA LYS A 11 14.58 -56.81 16.46
C LYS A 11 13.15 -56.34 16.26
N VAL A 12 12.14 -57.04 16.80
CA VAL A 12 10.72 -56.66 16.61
C VAL A 12 10.17 -55.88 17.82
N VAL A 13 10.91 -55.82 18.93
CA VAL A 13 10.45 -55.19 20.18
C VAL A 13 11.13 -53.85 20.47
N GLU A 14 12.27 -53.53 19.83
CA GLU A 14 12.95 -52.24 20.00
C GLU A 14 12.46 -51.15 19.03
N GLU A 15 12.03 -51.48 17.81
CA GLU A 15 11.49 -50.47 16.88
C GLU A 15 10.03 -50.09 17.19
N MET A 16 9.24 -50.98 17.80
CA MET A 16 7.82 -50.74 18.13
C MET A 16 7.59 -49.99 19.46
N LYS A 17 8.64 -49.53 20.16
CA LYS A 17 8.49 -48.80 21.44
C LYS A 17 8.99 -47.36 21.46
N MET A 18 9.66 -46.89 20.41
CA MET A 18 10.11 -45.49 20.34
C MET A 18 9.11 -44.55 19.64
N GLU A 19 8.22 -45.05 18.78
CA GLU A 19 7.22 -44.21 18.11
C GLU A 19 6.06 -43.82 19.05
N ASP A 20 5.76 -44.62 20.07
CA ASP A 20 4.63 -44.39 20.99
C ASP A 20 5.00 -43.50 22.20
N GLU A 21 6.29 -43.36 22.53
CA GLU A 21 6.76 -42.48 23.62
C GLU A 21 6.90 -41.00 23.20
N LEU A 22 6.88 -40.71 21.90
CA LEU A 22 7.00 -39.36 21.33
C LEU A 22 5.70 -38.86 20.68
N ALA A 23 4.60 -39.61 20.80
CA ALA A 23 3.29 -39.16 20.33
C ALA A 23 2.88 -37.85 21.05
N GLY A 24 2.99 -36.73 20.34
CA GLY A 24 2.70 -35.38 20.84
C GLY A 24 3.91 -34.53 21.23
N VAL A 25 5.15 -35.03 21.06
CA VAL A 25 6.37 -34.23 21.19
C VAL A 25 6.73 -33.65 19.81
N PRO A 26 6.75 -32.31 19.64
CA PRO A 26 7.06 -31.70 18.35
C PRO A 26 8.47 -32.08 17.88
N THR A 27 8.59 -32.49 16.62
CA THR A 27 9.85 -32.76 15.91
C THR A 27 10.70 -31.50 15.81
N VAL A 28 12.01 -31.64 15.54
CA VAL A 28 12.91 -30.47 15.35
C VAL A 28 12.41 -29.55 14.23
N GLU A 29 11.88 -30.10 13.14
CA GLU A 29 11.25 -29.32 12.05
C GLU A 29 9.96 -28.61 12.50
N GLU A 30 9.15 -29.22 13.37
CA GLU A 30 7.97 -28.58 13.98
C GLU A 30 8.33 -27.53 15.04
N ILE A 31 9.50 -27.65 15.67
CA ILE A 31 10.06 -26.64 16.59
C ILE A 31 10.67 -25.47 15.81
N GLU A 32 11.26 -25.74 14.63
CA GLU A 32 11.81 -24.72 13.73
C GLU A 32 10.73 -23.90 13.03
N ARG A 33 9.53 -24.47 12.82
CA ARG A 33 8.38 -23.76 12.26
C ARG A 33 7.50 -23.16 13.35
N HIS A 34 7.28 -21.85 13.28
CA HIS A 34 6.36 -21.21 14.20
C HIS A 34 4.92 -21.64 13.85
N PRO A 35 4.01 -21.90 14.82
CA PRO A 35 2.65 -22.38 14.55
C PRO A 35 1.80 -21.48 13.64
N MET A 36 2.20 -20.22 13.44
CA MET A 36 1.54 -19.28 12.53
C MET A 36 2.09 -19.30 11.09
N ASP A 37 3.19 -20.01 10.83
CA ASP A 37 3.84 -20.05 9.51
C ASP A 37 2.98 -20.73 8.43
N GLU A 38 2.01 -21.54 8.85
CA GLU A 38 1.02 -22.14 7.95
C GLU A 38 0.13 -21.08 7.29
N LEU A 39 -0.25 -20.05 8.05
CA LEU A 39 -1.14 -18.97 7.60
C LEU A 39 -0.39 -17.69 7.22
N LEU A 40 0.92 -17.59 7.49
CA LEU A 40 1.74 -16.43 7.18
C LEU A 40 2.64 -16.67 5.97
N ARG A 41 2.76 -15.65 5.12
CA ARG A 41 3.74 -15.59 4.02
C ARG A 41 5.11 -15.27 4.59
N THR A 42 5.82 -16.28 5.07
CA THR A 42 7.11 -16.13 5.75
C THR A 42 8.17 -15.51 4.85
N GLU A 43 8.07 -15.67 3.53
CA GLU A 43 8.93 -15.04 2.53
C GLU A 43 8.77 -13.51 2.46
N ARG A 44 7.72 -12.96 3.09
CA ARG A 44 7.46 -11.52 3.20
C ARG A 44 7.78 -10.97 4.58
N LEU A 45 8.37 -11.77 5.45
CA LEU A 45 8.87 -11.33 6.75
C LEU A 45 10.36 -10.92 6.64
N PRO A 46 10.81 -9.92 7.43
CA PRO A 46 10.05 -9.15 8.42
C PRO A 46 9.01 -8.21 7.79
N HIS A 47 7.90 -8.00 8.49
CA HIS A 47 6.88 -7.05 8.05
C HIS A 47 7.44 -5.62 7.98
N ILE A 48 6.82 -4.74 7.18
CA ILE A 48 7.25 -3.34 7.05
C ILE A 48 6.85 -2.46 8.25
N TRP A 49 6.07 -3.00 9.19
CA TRP A 49 5.56 -2.23 10.33
C TRP A 49 6.66 -1.87 11.31
N CYS A 50 6.52 -0.69 11.92
CA CYS A 50 7.51 -0.16 12.85
C CYS A 50 7.63 -1.02 14.12
N PRO A 51 8.83 -1.16 14.70
CA PRO A 51 9.00 -1.77 16.01
C PRO A 51 8.11 -1.09 17.07
N GLY A 52 7.42 -1.89 17.89
CA GLY A 52 6.49 -1.40 18.91
C GLY A 52 5.11 -0.98 18.39
N CYS A 53 4.84 -1.11 17.08
CA CYS A 53 3.49 -0.94 16.55
C CYS A 53 2.60 -2.13 16.90
N GLY A 54 1.33 -1.88 17.25
CA GLY A 54 0.38 -2.95 17.60
C GLY A 54 -0.13 -3.81 16.44
N LEU A 55 0.23 -3.49 15.18
CA LEU A 55 -0.26 -4.21 14.00
C LEU A 55 0.14 -5.68 13.97
N GLY A 56 1.38 -6.00 14.36
CA GLY A 56 1.85 -7.38 14.47
C GLY A 56 1.00 -8.18 15.46
N THR A 57 0.70 -7.60 16.62
CA THR A 57 -0.16 -8.24 17.63
C THR A 57 -1.60 -8.43 17.15
N ALA A 58 -2.17 -7.43 16.46
CA ALA A 58 -3.50 -7.57 15.86
C ALA A 58 -3.55 -8.69 14.82
N LEU A 59 -2.51 -8.78 13.95
CA LEU A 59 -2.36 -9.87 12.99
C LEU A 59 -2.25 -11.24 13.70
N SER A 60 -1.40 -11.36 14.72
CA SER A 60 -1.26 -12.61 15.49
C SER A 60 -2.56 -13.03 16.18
N CYS A 61 -3.31 -12.08 16.74
CA CYS A 61 -4.62 -12.36 17.33
C CYS A 61 -5.61 -12.85 16.28
N PHE A 62 -5.61 -12.26 15.08
CA PHE A 62 -6.44 -12.70 13.97
C PHE A 62 -6.07 -14.10 13.48
N VAL A 63 -4.79 -14.37 13.23
CA VAL A 63 -4.31 -15.70 12.81
C VAL A 63 -4.70 -16.76 13.84
N SER A 64 -4.46 -16.49 15.11
CA SER A 64 -4.84 -17.41 16.19
C SER A 64 -6.35 -17.65 16.26
N ALA A 65 -7.15 -16.59 16.14
CA ALA A 65 -8.62 -16.70 16.12
C ALA A 65 -9.10 -17.50 14.90
N LEU A 66 -8.49 -17.30 13.74
CA LEU A 66 -8.84 -18.02 12.51
C LEU A 66 -8.52 -19.50 12.62
N THR A 67 -7.31 -19.87 13.05
CA THR A 67 -6.93 -21.28 13.29
C THR A 67 -7.90 -21.97 14.25
N ARG A 68 -8.34 -21.28 15.31
CA ARG A 68 -9.25 -21.83 16.32
C ARG A 68 -10.70 -21.91 15.86
N SER A 69 -11.09 -21.10 14.89
CA SER A 69 -12.46 -21.06 14.38
C SER A 69 -12.90 -22.36 13.70
N GLY A 70 -11.94 -23.18 13.24
CA GLY A 70 -12.22 -24.39 12.46
C GLY A 70 -12.85 -24.11 11.10
N LEU A 71 -12.81 -22.85 10.64
CA LEU A 71 -13.26 -22.47 9.31
C LEU A 71 -12.39 -23.13 8.25
N ASP A 72 -13.04 -23.56 7.17
CA ASP A 72 -12.36 -23.99 5.95
C ASP A 72 -11.59 -22.80 5.36
N LEU A 73 -10.26 -22.88 5.40
CA LEU A 73 -9.37 -21.78 5.00
C LEU A 73 -9.49 -21.45 3.50
N ASP A 74 -9.86 -22.43 2.67
CA ASP A 74 -10.12 -22.22 1.24
C ASP A 74 -11.40 -21.41 1.00
N LYS A 75 -12.24 -21.23 2.03
CA LYS A 75 -13.44 -20.39 2.01
C LYS A 75 -13.27 -19.08 2.77
N VAL A 76 -12.04 -18.70 3.14
CA VAL A 76 -11.76 -17.44 3.86
C VAL A 76 -11.07 -16.46 2.92
N ALA A 77 -11.68 -15.29 2.73
CA ALA A 77 -11.11 -14.22 1.94
C ALA A 77 -10.83 -12.97 2.78
N ILE A 78 -9.64 -12.41 2.62
CA ILE A 78 -9.21 -11.19 3.30
C ILE A 78 -9.32 -10.02 2.32
N VAL A 79 -10.00 -8.96 2.73
CA VAL A 79 -10.09 -7.72 1.97
C VAL A 79 -9.54 -6.59 2.81
N SER A 80 -8.61 -5.81 2.27
CA SER A 80 -8.02 -4.67 2.95
C SER A 80 -8.06 -3.43 2.09
N GLY A 81 -8.08 -2.26 2.74
CA GLY A 81 -7.94 -0.97 2.07
C GLY A 81 -6.49 -0.50 2.08
N ILE A 82 -6.27 0.82 1.99
CA ILE A 82 -4.92 1.40 1.95
C ILE A 82 -4.52 1.93 3.33
N GLY A 83 -3.29 1.59 3.74
CA GLY A 83 -2.68 2.06 4.98
C GLY A 83 -1.70 1.05 5.57
N CYS A 84 -1.10 1.34 6.72
CA CYS A 84 -0.21 0.39 7.41
C CYS A 84 -0.94 -0.93 7.66
N THR A 85 -2.16 -0.85 8.19
CA THR A 85 -3.04 -2.01 8.41
C THR A 85 -3.39 -2.74 7.11
N GLY A 86 -3.57 -2.00 6.01
CA GLY A 86 -3.94 -2.55 4.70
C GLY A 86 -2.99 -3.63 4.19
N ARG A 87 -1.72 -3.59 4.60
CA ARG A 87 -0.69 -4.56 4.22
C ARG A 87 -0.94 -5.98 4.75
N VAL A 88 -1.86 -6.17 5.70
CA VAL A 88 -2.25 -7.49 6.24
C VAL A 88 -2.59 -8.50 5.14
N ALA A 89 -3.33 -8.09 4.10
CA ALA A 89 -3.69 -8.98 2.98
C ALA A 89 -2.45 -9.54 2.25
N GLY A 90 -1.33 -8.81 2.29
CA GLY A 90 -0.07 -9.25 1.72
C GLY A 90 0.74 -10.21 2.60
N TYR A 91 0.37 -10.39 3.87
CA TYR A 91 1.11 -11.24 4.82
C TYR A 91 0.43 -12.59 5.11
N LEU A 92 -0.82 -12.77 4.69
CA LEU A 92 -1.58 -14.00 4.94
C LEU A 92 -1.54 -14.95 3.74
N ARG A 93 -1.40 -16.24 3.99
CA ARG A 93 -1.51 -17.33 2.99
C ARG A 93 -2.98 -17.70 2.77
N LEU A 94 -3.77 -16.69 2.41
CA LEU A 94 -5.18 -16.78 2.07
C LEU A 94 -5.42 -15.96 0.78
N ASP A 95 -6.61 -16.10 0.20
CA ASP A 95 -7.06 -15.19 -0.84
C ASP A 95 -7.18 -13.77 -0.25
N GLY A 96 -6.32 -12.88 -0.76
CA GLY A 96 -6.09 -11.55 -0.20
C GLY A 96 -6.25 -10.47 -1.26
N PHE A 97 -7.18 -9.55 -1.04
CA PHE A 97 -7.46 -8.42 -1.92
C PHE A 97 -7.06 -7.12 -1.23
N HIS A 98 -5.97 -6.50 -1.68
CA HIS A 98 -5.55 -5.17 -1.26
C HIS A 98 -6.13 -4.13 -2.23
N THR A 99 -7.21 -3.49 -1.80
CA THR A 99 -8.07 -2.66 -2.67
C THR A 99 -7.76 -1.17 -2.54
N THR A 100 -8.49 -0.32 -3.27
CA THR A 100 -8.36 1.14 -3.17
C THR A 100 -8.82 1.70 -1.82
N HIS A 101 -8.29 2.87 -1.45
CA HIS A 101 -8.52 3.49 -0.14
C HIS A 101 -10.02 3.69 0.16
N GLY A 102 -10.47 3.17 1.29
CA GLY A 102 -11.87 3.20 1.75
C GLY A 102 -12.84 2.44 0.88
N ARG A 103 -12.38 1.49 0.05
CA ARG A 103 -13.23 0.63 -0.80
C ARG A 103 -13.13 -0.86 -0.45
N ALA A 104 -12.51 -1.20 0.68
CA ALA A 104 -12.47 -2.58 1.16
C ALA A 104 -13.89 -3.15 1.40
N ILE A 105 -14.78 -2.39 2.05
CA ILE A 105 -16.16 -2.82 2.32
C ILE A 105 -17.00 -3.03 1.06
N PRO A 106 -17.05 -2.12 0.07
CA PRO A 106 -17.82 -2.36 -1.15
C PRO A 106 -17.24 -3.54 -1.96
N PHE A 107 -15.93 -3.70 -2.03
CA PHE A 107 -15.31 -4.86 -2.66
C PHE A 107 -15.69 -6.17 -1.94
N ALA A 108 -15.56 -6.20 -0.60
CA ALA A 108 -15.95 -7.32 0.24
C ALA A 108 -17.44 -7.66 0.11
N THR A 109 -18.29 -6.64 -0.01
CA THR A 109 -19.73 -6.82 -0.27
C THR A 109 -19.95 -7.53 -1.60
N GLY A 110 -19.29 -7.09 -2.67
CA GLY A 110 -19.37 -7.76 -3.98
C GLY A 110 -18.92 -9.22 -3.91
N LEU A 111 -17.79 -9.47 -3.25
CA LEU A 111 -17.25 -10.83 -3.06
C LEU A 111 -18.24 -11.75 -2.32
N LYS A 112 -18.81 -11.27 -1.22
CA LYS A 112 -19.78 -12.04 -0.41
C LYS A 112 -21.10 -12.26 -1.14
N LEU A 113 -21.52 -11.33 -2.00
CA LEU A 113 -22.73 -11.50 -2.83
C LEU A 113 -22.48 -12.48 -3.98
N ALA A 114 -21.29 -12.45 -4.58
CA ALA A 114 -20.91 -13.35 -5.66
C ALA A 114 -20.75 -14.80 -5.18
N ASN A 115 -20.20 -15.00 -3.97
CA ASN A 115 -20.10 -16.31 -3.34
C ASN A 115 -20.52 -16.23 -1.86
N PRO A 116 -21.80 -16.55 -1.57
CA PRO A 116 -22.35 -16.48 -0.21
C PRO A 116 -21.69 -17.44 0.80
N GLU A 117 -21.00 -18.49 0.34
CA GLU A 117 -20.32 -19.44 1.23
C GLU A 117 -19.02 -18.89 1.81
N LEU A 118 -18.44 -17.86 1.21
CA LEU A 118 -17.18 -17.29 1.68
C LEU A 118 -17.34 -16.61 3.04
N LYS A 119 -16.39 -16.85 3.94
CA LYS A 119 -16.16 -15.97 5.08
C LYS A 119 -15.27 -14.80 4.64
N VAL A 120 -15.88 -13.64 4.46
CA VAL A 120 -15.17 -12.44 4.02
C VAL A 120 -14.82 -11.58 5.23
N VAL A 121 -13.52 -11.34 5.41
CA VAL A 121 -12.98 -10.53 6.51
C VAL A 121 -12.37 -9.25 5.95
N VAL A 122 -12.86 -8.10 6.41
CA VAL A 122 -12.27 -6.79 6.12
C VAL A 122 -11.26 -6.45 7.22
N PHE A 123 -10.00 -6.24 6.87
CA PHE A 123 -8.95 -5.89 7.83
C PHE A 123 -8.29 -4.58 7.40
N SER A 124 -8.60 -3.47 8.09
CA SER A 124 -8.16 -2.14 7.65
C SER A 124 -8.04 -1.14 8.82
N GLY A 125 -7.51 0.05 8.51
CA GLY A 125 -7.31 1.12 9.49
C GLY A 125 -8.54 1.97 9.74
N ASP A 126 -8.56 2.67 10.86
CA ASP A 126 -9.54 3.71 11.21
C ASP A 126 -9.74 4.77 10.11
N GLY A 127 -8.66 5.31 9.54
CA GLY A 127 -8.76 6.29 8.45
C GLY A 127 -9.38 5.74 7.17
N ASP A 128 -9.06 4.49 6.85
CA ASP A 128 -9.61 3.83 5.66
C ASP A 128 -11.11 3.52 5.84
N LEU A 129 -11.50 3.02 7.01
CA LEU A 129 -12.87 2.55 7.27
C LEU A 129 -13.82 3.67 7.69
N VAL A 130 -13.37 4.62 8.50
CA VAL A 130 -14.25 5.59 9.18
C VAL A 130 -14.24 6.96 8.49
N ALA A 131 -13.17 7.32 7.76
CA ALA A 131 -13.16 8.57 6.98
C ALA A 131 -13.67 8.31 5.55
N ILE A 132 -12.77 8.09 4.58
CA ILE A 132 -13.17 7.93 3.16
C ILE A 132 -14.02 6.68 2.91
N GLY A 133 -13.91 5.67 3.77
CA GLY A 133 -14.77 4.47 3.78
C GLY A 133 -16.06 4.61 4.60
N GLY A 134 -16.25 5.70 5.35
CA GLY A 134 -17.29 5.82 6.38
C GLY A 134 -18.70 5.58 5.87
N ASN A 135 -19.03 6.10 4.67
CA ASN A 135 -20.35 5.88 4.07
C ASN A 135 -20.61 4.39 3.73
N HIS A 136 -19.58 3.66 3.33
CA HIS A 136 -19.70 2.23 3.05
C HIS A 136 -19.84 1.43 4.35
N LEU A 137 -19.11 1.81 5.40
CA LEU A 137 -19.18 1.22 6.72
C LEU A 137 -20.61 1.27 7.28
N ILE A 138 -21.22 2.46 7.35
CA ILE A 138 -22.56 2.62 7.90
C ILE A 138 -23.62 1.88 7.07
N HIS A 139 -23.46 1.83 5.75
CA HIS A 139 -24.43 1.15 4.89
C HIS A 139 -24.27 -0.37 4.88
N ALA A 140 -23.07 -0.91 5.10
CA ALA A 140 -22.87 -2.34 5.31
C ALA A 140 -23.47 -2.80 6.65
N ALA A 141 -23.25 -2.02 7.72
CA ALA A 141 -23.90 -2.21 9.02
C ALA A 141 -25.43 -2.15 8.92
N ARG A 142 -25.99 -1.11 8.28
CA ARG A 142 -27.45 -0.94 8.10
C ARG A 142 -28.10 -2.14 7.42
N ARG A 143 -27.44 -2.68 6.39
CA ARG A 143 -27.89 -3.87 5.66
C ARG A 143 -27.74 -5.15 6.47
N ASN A 144 -26.93 -5.14 7.53
CA ASN A 144 -26.44 -6.34 8.19
C ASN A 144 -25.78 -7.29 7.17
N MET A 145 -24.90 -6.74 6.32
CA MET A 145 -24.15 -7.52 5.35
C MET A 145 -23.22 -8.48 6.09
N ASP A 146 -23.26 -9.78 5.77
CA ASP A 146 -22.45 -10.81 6.44
C ASP A 146 -20.94 -10.64 6.17
N LEU A 147 -20.30 -9.76 6.95
CA LEU A 147 -18.88 -9.38 6.87
C LEU A 147 -18.33 -9.22 8.28
N THR A 148 -17.11 -9.69 8.50
CA THR A 148 -16.34 -9.43 9.74
C THR A 148 -15.34 -8.32 9.48
N VAL A 149 -15.44 -7.21 10.19
CA VAL A 149 -14.53 -6.05 10.07
C VAL A 149 -13.61 -5.99 11.29
N ILE A 150 -12.30 -6.00 11.04
CA ILE A 150 -11.26 -5.74 12.03
C ILE A 150 -10.72 -4.34 11.73
N CYS A 151 -11.09 -3.38 12.57
CA CYS A 151 -10.67 -1.99 12.47
C CYS A 151 -9.51 -1.75 13.42
N VAL A 152 -8.29 -1.59 12.89
CA VAL A 152 -7.16 -1.17 13.73
C VAL A 152 -7.15 0.35 13.83
N ASN A 153 -7.48 0.85 15.01
CA ASN A 153 -7.51 2.27 15.32
C ASN A 153 -6.20 2.65 16.04
N ASN A 154 -5.40 3.48 15.39
CA ASN A 154 -4.15 4.01 15.94
C ASN A 154 -4.17 5.54 16.07
N PHE A 155 -5.36 6.14 15.88
CA PHE A 155 -5.69 7.54 16.03
C PHE A 155 -5.03 8.48 15.01
N ASN A 156 -4.44 7.97 13.92
CA ASN A 156 -3.84 8.81 12.87
C ASN A 156 -3.66 8.11 11.51
N TYR A 157 -3.31 8.86 10.47
CA TYR A 157 -2.90 8.26 9.20
C TYR A 157 -1.41 7.92 9.20
N GLY A 158 -1.07 6.76 9.77
CA GLY A 158 0.32 6.35 9.95
C GLY A 158 1.15 6.31 8.66
N MET A 159 0.63 5.69 7.59
CA MET A 159 1.39 5.47 6.35
C MET A 159 1.72 6.76 5.59
N THR A 160 0.87 7.78 5.74
CA THR A 160 0.98 9.04 4.98
C THR A 160 1.73 10.13 5.74
N GLY A 161 2.26 9.85 6.93
CA GLY A 161 3.03 10.84 7.72
C GLY A 161 2.31 11.38 8.96
N GLY A 162 1.28 10.68 9.42
CA GLY A 162 0.68 10.88 10.74
C GLY A 162 -0.30 12.05 10.82
N GLN A 163 -1.10 12.23 9.77
CA GLN A 163 -2.18 13.21 9.71
C GLN A 163 -3.31 12.86 10.67
N MET A 164 -4.10 13.87 11.01
CA MET A 164 -5.37 13.75 11.73
C MET A 164 -6.32 12.80 11.00
N GLY A 165 -6.91 11.87 11.76
CA GLY A 165 -7.95 10.95 11.31
C GLY A 165 -9.27 11.18 12.05
N PRO A 166 -10.33 10.46 11.66
CA PRO A 166 -11.69 10.65 12.18
C PRO A 166 -11.86 10.20 13.64
N THR A 167 -10.95 9.39 14.16
CA THR A 167 -10.93 8.87 15.52
C THR A 167 -9.91 9.60 16.41
N THR A 168 -9.13 10.54 15.86
CA THR A 168 -8.12 11.30 16.60
C THR A 168 -8.80 12.07 17.74
N PRO A 169 -8.46 11.85 19.02
CA PRO A 169 -9.10 12.55 20.12
C PRO A 169 -8.99 14.08 19.99
N THR A 170 -10.02 14.82 20.41
CA THR A 170 -9.97 16.28 20.51
C THR A 170 -8.74 16.72 21.30
N GLU A 171 -8.11 17.84 20.93
CA GLU A 171 -6.84 18.34 21.48
C GLU A 171 -5.57 17.52 21.10
N ALA A 172 -5.70 16.30 20.56
CA ALA A 172 -4.55 15.51 20.13
C ALA A 172 -3.83 16.16 18.93
N ARG A 173 -2.51 16.24 19.01
CA ARG A 173 -1.65 16.83 17.99
C ARG A 173 -1.26 15.81 16.93
N THR A 174 -1.29 16.21 15.68
CA THR A 174 -0.84 15.40 14.53
C THR A 174 0.00 16.26 13.57
N SER A 175 0.48 15.70 12.46
CA SER A 175 1.24 16.49 11.49
C SER A 175 0.41 17.59 10.83
N THR A 176 -0.91 17.38 10.65
CA THR A 176 -1.85 18.37 10.08
C THR A 176 -2.64 19.14 11.14
N SER A 177 -2.66 18.67 12.39
CA SER A 177 -3.23 19.38 13.54
C SER A 177 -2.16 19.72 14.59
N PRO A 178 -1.15 20.56 14.26
CA PRO A 178 -0.03 20.83 15.16
C PRO A 178 -0.43 21.59 16.43
N ARG A 179 -1.63 22.17 16.49
CA ARG A 179 -2.19 22.84 17.67
C ARG A 179 -3.28 22.01 18.39
N GLY A 180 -3.46 20.75 17.99
CA GLY A 180 -4.51 19.88 18.51
C GLY A 180 -5.68 19.73 17.52
N ASN A 181 -6.39 18.61 17.62
CA ASN A 181 -7.62 18.36 16.87
C ASN A 181 -8.77 19.21 17.42
N LEU A 182 -9.49 19.90 16.54
CA LEU A 182 -10.65 20.72 16.86
C LEU A 182 -11.98 19.97 16.68
N GLU A 183 -11.96 18.90 15.88
CA GLU A 183 -13.16 18.13 15.55
C GLU A 183 -13.50 17.14 16.66
N HIS A 184 -14.80 16.81 16.75
CA HIS A 184 -15.26 15.73 17.60
C HIS A 184 -14.93 14.39 16.95
N PRO A 185 -14.19 13.49 17.62
CA PRO A 185 -13.85 12.19 17.05
C PRO A 185 -15.08 11.28 16.98
N PHE A 186 -15.13 10.46 15.94
CA PHE A 186 -16.05 9.33 15.92
C PHE A 186 -15.63 8.27 16.94
N SER A 187 -16.59 7.81 17.73
CA SER A 187 -16.48 6.58 18.49
C SER A 187 -16.95 5.41 17.61
N VAL A 188 -16.00 4.55 17.22
CA VAL A 188 -16.30 3.43 16.30
C VAL A 188 -17.44 2.53 16.83
N PRO A 189 -17.47 2.11 18.12
CA PRO A 189 -18.54 1.30 18.65
C PRO A 189 -19.89 2.00 18.59
N ASN A 190 -19.93 3.30 18.95
CA ASN A 190 -21.14 4.10 18.86
C ASN A 190 -21.65 4.17 17.41
N LEU A 191 -20.75 4.54 16.48
CA LEU A 191 -21.06 4.73 15.07
C LEU A 191 -21.64 3.46 14.43
N VAL A 192 -20.94 2.33 14.58
CA VAL A 192 -21.36 1.07 13.93
C VAL A 192 -22.56 0.43 14.63
N SER A 193 -22.68 0.58 15.96
CA SER A 193 -23.88 0.16 16.67
C SER A 193 -25.10 0.96 16.23
N ALA A 194 -24.99 2.29 16.14
CA ALA A 194 -26.07 3.15 15.68
C ALA A 194 -26.44 2.87 14.21
N ALA A 195 -25.46 2.47 13.40
CA ALA A 195 -25.68 2.04 12.02
C ALA A 195 -26.32 0.64 11.90
N GLY A 196 -26.31 -0.18 12.96
CA GLY A 196 -27.00 -1.47 13.01
C GLY A 196 -26.12 -2.72 12.93
N ALA A 197 -24.82 -2.62 13.27
CA ALA A 197 -23.95 -3.80 13.43
C ALA A 197 -24.52 -4.78 14.48
N THR A 198 -24.40 -6.08 14.23
CA THR A 198 -24.92 -7.13 15.13
C THR A 198 -23.91 -7.57 16.18
N TYR A 199 -22.64 -7.27 15.96
CA TYR A 199 -21.56 -7.52 16.92
C TYR A 199 -20.57 -6.38 16.94
N VAL A 200 -20.26 -5.88 18.14
CA VAL A 200 -19.33 -4.79 18.34
C VAL A 200 -18.48 -5.04 19.57
N ALA A 201 -17.17 -5.09 19.39
CA ALA A 201 -16.21 -5.21 20.49
C ALA A 201 -15.03 -4.25 20.30
N ARG A 202 -14.43 -3.79 21.40
CA ARG A 202 -13.18 -3.01 21.39
C ARG A 202 -12.18 -3.59 22.39
N TRP A 203 -10.95 -3.76 21.94
CA TRP A 203 -9.82 -4.13 22.79
C TRP A 203 -8.56 -3.37 22.38
N THR A 204 -7.69 -3.05 23.34
CA THR A 204 -6.32 -2.67 22.98
C THR A 204 -5.50 -3.89 22.58
N THR A 205 -4.46 -3.71 21.77
CA THR A 205 -3.55 -4.81 21.38
C THR A 205 -2.82 -5.42 22.58
N LEU A 206 -2.77 -4.74 23.72
CA LEU A 206 -2.29 -5.31 25.00
C LEU A 206 -3.19 -6.45 25.51
N HIS A 207 -4.50 -6.34 25.30
CA HIS A 207 -5.49 -7.35 25.70
C HIS A 207 -5.58 -8.49 24.68
N ALA A 208 -4.45 -8.96 24.17
CA ALA A 208 -4.34 -9.90 23.04
C ALA A 208 -5.28 -11.11 23.14
N ARG A 209 -5.36 -11.77 24.31
CA ARG A 209 -6.26 -12.92 24.52
C ARG A 209 -7.75 -12.56 24.41
N ARG A 210 -8.15 -11.36 24.82
CA ARG A 210 -9.54 -10.92 24.71
C ARG A 210 -9.87 -10.44 23.30
N LEU A 211 -8.92 -9.74 22.67
CA LEU A 211 -8.99 -9.39 21.25
C LEU A 211 -9.15 -10.64 20.38
N GLU A 212 -8.31 -11.67 20.57
CA GLU A 212 -8.41 -12.97 19.89
C GLU A 212 -9.79 -13.60 20.07
N LYS A 213 -10.30 -13.69 21.31
CA LYS A 213 -11.63 -14.25 21.59
C LYS A 213 -12.76 -13.49 20.89
N SER A 214 -12.72 -12.16 20.88
CA SER A 214 -13.74 -11.35 20.17
C SER A 214 -13.63 -11.47 18.66
N ILE A 215 -12.42 -11.56 18.10
CA ILE A 215 -12.23 -11.84 16.68
C ILE A 215 -12.79 -13.22 16.34
N HIS A 216 -12.47 -14.25 17.13
CA HIS A 216 -13.00 -15.61 16.94
C HIS A 216 -14.53 -15.63 16.95
N LYS A 217 -15.16 -14.94 17.92
CA LYS A 217 -16.62 -14.80 17.98
C LYS A 217 -17.18 -14.08 16.76
N ALA A 218 -16.56 -12.98 16.32
CA ALA A 218 -16.95 -12.25 15.12
C ALA A 218 -16.81 -13.08 13.83
N LEU A 219 -15.86 -14.02 13.78
CA LEU A 219 -15.69 -14.95 12.66
C LEU A 219 -16.81 -15.99 12.59
N LEU A 220 -17.41 -16.37 13.70
CA LEU A 220 -18.49 -17.37 13.73
C LEU A 220 -19.89 -16.75 13.67
N LYS A 221 -20.00 -15.45 13.89
CA LYS A 221 -21.28 -14.76 13.93
C LYS A 221 -21.77 -14.36 12.53
N PRO A 222 -23.05 -14.63 12.19
CA PRO A 222 -23.67 -14.12 10.97
C PRO A 222 -23.90 -12.61 11.06
N GLY A 223 -23.69 -11.92 9.94
CA GLY A 223 -24.02 -10.51 9.80
C GLY A 223 -22.82 -9.59 10.01
N PHE A 224 -23.11 -8.29 10.12
CA PHE A 224 -22.07 -7.27 10.13
C PHE A 224 -21.45 -7.13 11.51
N SER A 225 -20.25 -7.67 11.66
CA SER A 225 -19.50 -7.71 12.91
C SER A 225 -18.30 -6.76 12.87
N VAL A 226 -18.05 -6.01 13.94
CA VAL A 226 -16.92 -5.07 14.02
C VAL A 226 -16.12 -5.31 15.29
N VAL A 227 -14.81 -5.56 15.15
CA VAL A 227 -13.86 -5.59 16.25
C VAL A 227 -12.87 -4.45 16.07
N GLU A 228 -12.92 -3.48 16.97
CA GLU A 228 -11.98 -2.37 17.03
C GLU A 228 -10.75 -2.76 17.87
N ALA A 229 -9.58 -2.81 17.23
CA ALA A 229 -8.31 -3.03 17.88
C ALA A 229 -7.58 -1.70 18.07
N ILE A 230 -7.53 -1.18 19.30
CA ILE A 230 -6.75 0.02 19.61
C ILE A 230 -5.26 -0.35 19.64
N ALA A 231 -4.47 0.25 18.76
CA ALA A 231 -3.06 -0.08 18.58
C ALA A 231 -2.15 1.15 18.71
N PRO A 232 -0.98 1.04 19.38
CA PRO A 232 0.00 2.12 19.39
C PRO A 232 0.58 2.37 17.98
N CYS A 233 0.66 3.64 17.60
CA CYS A 233 1.52 4.14 16.53
C CYS A 233 2.73 4.87 17.14
N PRO A 234 3.85 4.17 17.44
CA PRO A 234 4.98 4.75 18.16
C PRO A 234 5.68 5.87 17.38
N THR A 235 5.81 5.71 16.07
CA THR A 235 6.58 6.62 15.22
C THR A 235 5.92 7.98 15.00
N LEU A 236 4.59 8.06 15.10
CA LEU A 236 3.82 9.25 14.75
C LEU A 236 2.88 9.67 15.88
N PHE A 237 1.80 8.92 16.16
CA PHE A 237 0.80 9.37 17.14
C PHE A 237 1.38 9.54 18.55
N VAL A 238 2.12 8.54 19.04
CA VAL A 238 2.82 8.61 20.33
C VAL A 238 3.88 9.72 20.29
N ARG A 239 4.66 9.81 19.21
CA ARG A 239 5.69 10.85 19.03
C ARG A 239 5.13 12.28 19.10
N PHE A 240 3.90 12.53 18.66
CA PHE A 240 3.32 13.88 18.74
C PHE A 240 2.63 14.17 20.09
N ASN A 241 2.04 13.16 20.73
CA ASN A 241 1.15 13.36 21.88
C ASN A 241 1.74 12.90 23.22
N ARG A 242 2.72 12.02 23.19
CA ARG A 242 3.28 11.31 24.35
C ARG A 242 4.79 11.13 24.20
N ARG A 243 5.48 12.23 23.84
CA ARG A 243 6.93 12.31 23.56
C ARG A 243 7.86 11.69 24.61
N ARG A 244 7.39 11.50 25.84
CA ARG A 244 8.16 10.94 26.95
C ARG A 244 8.00 9.43 27.11
N LEU A 245 7.08 8.79 26.37
CA LEU A 245 6.87 7.35 26.44
C LEU A 245 7.77 6.64 25.43
N GLU A 246 8.59 5.71 25.91
CA GLU A 246 9.47 4.90 25.08
C GLU A 246 9.25 3.41 25.37
N GLY A 247 9.34 2.58 24.33
CA GLY A 247 9.28 1.12 24.44
C GLY A 247 8.13 0.62 25.33
N GLY A 248 8.48 -0.01 26.46
CA GLY A 248 7.52 -0.60 27.40
C GLY A 248 6.59 0.42 28.08
N ASP A 249 6.97 1.69 28.19
CA ASP A 249 6.11 2.71 28.82
C ASP A 249 4.88 3.02 27.98
N ILE A 250 4.97 2.82 26.65
CA ILE A 250 3.81 2.88 25.77
C ILE A 250 2.81 1.80 26.18
N LEU A 251 3.26 0.57 26.43
CA LEU A 251 2.38 -0.53 26.83
C LEU A 251 1.77 -0.30 28.22
N LYS A 252 2.56 0.21 29.19
CA LYS A 252 2.04 0.61 30.51
C LYS A 252 0.96 1.67 30.39
N TYR A 253 1.15 2.67 29.53
CA TYR A 253 0.13 3.69 29.28
C TYR A 253 -1.21 3.06 28.84
N TYR A 254 -1.19 2.17 27.85
CA TYR A 254 -2.41 1.47 27.44
C TYR A 254 -2.97 0.56 28.54
N GLN A 255 -2.13 -0.02 29.40
CA GLN A 255 -2.59 -0.80 30.55
C GLN A 255 -3.33 0.06 31.58
N GLU A 256 -2.73 1.19 31.98
CA GLU A 256 -3.26 2.09 33.01
C GLU A 256 -4.52 2.83 32.57
N HIS A 257 -4.64 3.12 31.27
CA HIS A 257 -5.77 3.87 30.74
C HIS A 257 -6.88 2.98 30.19
N SER A 258 -6.72 1.65 30.17
CA SER A 258 -7.79 0.74 29.72
C SER A 258 -8.69 0.33 30.88
N VAL A 259 -10.00 0.48 30.71
CA VAL A 259 -11.00 0.02 31.69
C VAL A 259 -11.91 -1.00 31.02
N ILE A 260 -12.11 -2.15 31.66
CA ILE A 260 -12.93 -3.22 31.09
C ILE A 260 -14.37 -3.03 31.56
N ARG A 261 -15.29 -2.76 30.62
CA ARG A 261 -16.73 -2.66 30.86
C ARG A 261 -17.49 -3.34 29.73
N HIS A 262 -17.86 -4.59 29.94
CA HIS A 262 -18.79 -5.30 29.05
C HIS A 262 -20.18 -4.66 29.16
N ASP A 263 -20.96 -4.73 28.09
CA ASP A 263 -22.35 -4.22 28.02
C ASP A 263 -22.49 -2.71 28.29
N ALA A 264 -21.36 -1.98 28.30
CA ALA A 264 -21.38 -0.53 28.32
C ALA A 264 -22.10 -0.02 27.07
N LYS A 265 -22.95 0.99 27.24
CA LYS A 265 -23.70 1.56 26.12
C LYS A 265 -22.72 2.15 25.11
N PRO A 266 -22.87 1.89 23.80
CA PRO A 266 -21.92 2.37 22.78
C PRO A 266 -21.67 3.89 22.78
N TRP A 267 -22.64 4.71 23.21
CA TRP A 267 -22.49 6.17 23.32
C TRP A 267 -21.80 6.65 24.62
N GLU A 268 -21.43 5.73 25.53
CA GLU A 268 -20.73 6.02 26.78
C GLU A 268 -19.24 5.62 26.72
N VAL A 269 -18.76 5.17 25.55
CA VAL A 269 -17.40 4.61 25.36
C VAL A 269 -16.54 5.44 24.41
N ASP A 270 -16.72 6.74 24.39
CA ASP A 270 -15.87 7.65 23.62
C ASP A 270 -14.44 7.70 24.21
N ILE A 271 -13.43 7.89 23.34
CA ILE A 271 -12.03 7.97 23.77
C ILE A 271 -11.60 9.44 23.74
N GLY A 272 -11.58 10.07 24.91
CA GLY A 272 -11.03 11.43 25.09
C GLY A 272 -9.50 11.45 25.11
N PHE A 273 -8.90 12.62 24.94
CA PHE A 273 -7.45 12.75 24.98
C PHE A 273 -6.91 12.51 26.39
N GLY A 274 -6.17 11.42 26.57
CA GLY A 274 -5.73 11.01 27.90
C GLY A 274 -6.85 10.43 28.78
N GLY A 275 -8.05 10.24 28.24
CA GLY A 275 -9.16 9.61 28.93
C GLY A 275 -9.07 8.09 28.97
N GLU A 276 -10.08 7.47 29.57
CA GLU A 276 -10.22 6.02 29.62
C GLU A 276 -10.45 5.42 28.23
N ILE A 277 -9.81 4.29 27.96
CA ILE A 277 -10.07 3.41 26.82
C ILE A 277 -10.98 2.29 27.33
N VAL A 278 -12.28 2.48 27.19
CA VAL A 278 -13.26 1.46 27.59
C VAL A 278 -13.16 0.28 26.63
N CYS A 279 -12.81 -0.89 27.16
CA CYS A 279 -12.67 -2.16 26.44
C CYS A 279 -13.79 -3.12 26.84
N GLY A 280 -14.29 -3.90 25.88
CA GLY A 280 -15.40 -4.81 26.12
C GLY A 280 -16.10 -5.27 24.85
N GLU A 281 -17.13 -6.08 25.05
CA GLU A 281 -18.15 -6.37 24.06
C GLU A 281 -19.34 -5.48 24.38
N PHE A 282 -19.85 -4.73 23.39
CA PHE A 282 -20.88 -3.71 23.58
C PHE A 282 -22.19 -4.06 22.90
N VAL A 283 -22.12 -4.83 21.81
CA VAL A 283 -23.29 -5.29 21.05
C VAL A 283 -23.07 -6.75 20.71
N ASP A 284 -24.09 -7.56 21.01
CA ASP A 284 -24.20 -8.94 20.57
C ASP A 284 -25.68 -9.29 20.43
N ILE A 285 -26.20 -9.13 19.22
CA ILE A 285 -27.62 -9.34 18.91
C ILE A 285 -27.77 -10.22 17.68
N GLU A 286 -28.91 -10.88 17.54
CA GLU A 286 -29.24 -11.68 16.36
C GLU A 286 -30.24 -10.93 15.48
N ARG A 287 -29.98 -10.89 14.17
CA ARG A 287 -30.85 -10.30 13.16
C ARG A 287 -30.57 -10.95 11.80
N PRO A 288 -31.58 -11.13 10.94
CA PRO A 288 -31.37 -11.61 9.58
C PRO A 288 -30.32 -10.78 8.83
N THR A 289 -29.41 -11.46 8.15
CA THR A 289 -28.40 -10.84 7.30
C THR A 289 -29.05 -10.29 6.03
N PHE A 290 -28.32 -9.44 5.30
CA PHE A 290 -28.77 -8.99 3.97
C PHE A 290 -29.03 -10.18 3.03
N GLN A 291 -28.19 -11.21 3.12
CA GLN A 291 -28.28 -12.43 2.33
C GLN A 291 -29.52 -13.25 2.70
N ASP A 292 -29.86 -13.35 4.00
CA ASP A 292 -31.10 -14.00 4.44
C ASP A 292 -32.33 -13.31 3.85
N ARG A 293 -32.35 -11.97 3.89
CA ARG A 293 -33.44 -11.17 3.29
C ARG A 293 -33.52 -11.33 1.78
N MET A 294 -32.38 -11.40 1.09
CA MET A 294 -32.39 -11.69 -0.34
C MET A 294 -32.94 -13.09 -0.62
N ARG A 295 -32.56 -14.11 0.17
CA ARG A 295 -33.10 -15.47 0.02
C ARG A 295 -34.61 -15.55 0.28
N GLU A 296 -35.08 -14.82 1.28
CA GLU A 296 -36.51 -14.75 1.61
C GLU A 296 -37.34 -14.17 0.45
N VAL A 297 -36.83 -13.14 -0.24
CA VAL A 297 -37.54 -12.44 -1.32
C VAL A 297 -37.37 -13.11 -2.67
N TYR A 298 -36.15 -13.58 -2.98
CA TYR A 298 -35.78 -14.05 -4.32
C TYR A 298 -35.61 -15.58 -4.42
N GLY A 299 -35.76 -16.32 -3.32
CA GLY A 299 -35.49 -17.76 -3.25
C GLY A 299 -34.00 -18.07 -3.09
N GLU A 300 -33.61 -19.33 -3.26
CA GLU A 300 -32.18 -19.69 -3.29
C GLU A 300 -31.47 -18.91 -4.40
N LEU A 301 -30.45 -18.15 -4.00
CA LEU A 301 -29.59 -17.42 -4.93
C LEU A 301 -28.87 -18.47 -5.79
N ARG A 302 -29.30 -18.58 -7.05
CA ARG A 302 -28.59 -19.39 -8.04
C ARG A 302 -27.15 -18.88 -8.18
N PRO A 303 -26.13 -19.74 -8.04
CA PRO A 303 -24.75 -19.41 -8.39
C PRO A 303 -24.69 -18.71 -9.75
N CYS A 304 -23.77 -17.77 -9.95
CA CYS A 304 -23.62 -17.09 -11.24
C CYS A 304 -23.39 -18.06 -12.41
N ASP A 305 -22.89 -19.27 -12.13
CA ASP A 305 -22.74 -20.39 -13.07
C ASP A 305 -24.10 -20.83 -13.63
N ASP A 306 -25.12 -20.96 -12.77
CA ASP A 306 -26.49 -21.37 -13.14
C ASP A 306 -27.25 -20.29 -13.92
N LEU A 307 -26.78 -19.05 -13.85
CA LEU A 307 -27.32 -17.92 -14.61
C LEU A 307 -26.63 -17.74 -15.97
N GLY A 308 -25.58 -18.52 -16.27
CA GLY A 308 -24.76 -18.33 -17.48
C GLY A 308 -24.03 -16.98 -17.53
N LEU A 309 -23.91 -16.29 -16.39
CA LEU A 309 -23.28 -14.97 -16.27
C LEU A 309 -21.78 -15.07 -16.02
N LEU A 310 -21.31 -16.22 -15.55
CA LEU A 310 -19.90 -16.57 -15.60
C LEU A 310 -19.58 -17.06 -17.02
N HIS A 311 -19.45 -16.12 -17.96
CA HIS A 311 -18.52 -16.34 -19.05
C HIS A 311 -17.12 -16.24 -18.44
N ARG A 312 -16.72 -17.27 -17.68
CA ARG A 312 -15.29 -17.58 -17.59
C ARG A 312 -14.94 -18.02 -19.00
N PRO A 313 -14.08 -17.29 -19.74
CA PRO A 313 -13.50 -17.86 -20.93
C PRO A 313 -12.93 -19.22 -20.48
N SER A 314 -13.31 -20.31 -21.12
CA SER A 314 -12.62 -21.57 -20.86
C SER A 314 -11.11 -21.33 -21.07
N ALA A 315 -10.26 -22.08 -20.39
CA ALA A 315 -8.83 -22.05 -20.70
C ALA A 315 -8.54 -22.37 -22.18
N GLU A 316 -9.53 -22.94 -22.87
CA GLU A 316 -9.55 -23.23 -24.31
C GLU A 316 -10.14 -22.08 -25.16
N ALA A 317 -10.86 -21.14 -24.55
CA ALA A 317 -11.44 -19.93 -25.17
C ALA A 317 -10.60 -18.67 -24.90
N THR A 318 -9.37 -18.82 -24.43
CA THR A 318 -8.33 -17.89 -24.86
C THR A 318 -8.10 -18.12 -26.34
N THR A 319 -8.85 -17.42 -27.19
CA THR A 319 -8.32 -17.07 -28.50
C THR A 319 -7.06 -16.27 -28.24
N SER A 320 -5.91 -16.94 -28.30
CA SER A 320 -4.67 -16.27 -28.65
C SER A 320 -4.95 -15.60 -29.99
N PHE A 321 -5.10 -14.28 -29.97
CA PHE A 321 -4.91 -13.52 -31.18
C PHE A 321 -3.40 -13.61 -31.47
N GLU A 322 -2.99 -14.66 -32.19
CA GLU A 322 -1.81 -14.55 -33.02
C GLU A 322 -2.20 -13.59 -34.14
N VAL A 323 -2.03 -12.29 -33.86
CA VAL A 323 -1.77 -11.37 -34.95
C VAL A 323 -0.42 -11.81 -35.48
N GLU A 324 -0.41 -12.49 -36.64
CA GLU A 324 0.79 -12.52 -37.48
C GLU A 324 1.09 -11.06 -37.82
N ILE A 325 1.91 -10.44 -36.99
CA ILE A 325 2.62 -9.24 -37.38
C ILE A 325 3.66 -9.76 -38.38
N GLU A 326 3.34 -9.64 -39.67
CA GLU A 326 4.40 -9.58 -40.67
C GLU A 326 5.28 -8.39 -40.28
N LEU A 327 6.36 -8.68 -39.56
CA LEU A 327 7.46 -7.76 -39.35
C LEU A 327 8.07 -7.54 -40.73
N GLY A 328 7.53 -6.58 -41.47
CA GLY A 328 8.23 -5.97 -42.57
C GLY A 328 9.60 -5.56 -42.06
N GLU A 329 10.64 -6.16 -42.62
CA GLU A 329 12.04 -5.83 -42.36
C GLU A 329 12.34 -4.43 -42.87
N GLU A 330 11.79 -3.40 -42.24
CA GLU A 330 12.22 -2.02 -42.43
C GLU A 330 11.91 -1.26 -41.13
N LYS A 331 12.91 -1.27 -40.23
CA LYS A 331 13.00 -0.27 -39.17
C LYS A 331 12.96 1.10 -39.85
N PRO A 332 11.99 1.99 -39.55
CA PRO A 332 12.12 3.37 -39.95
C PRO A 332 13.34 3.90 -39.21
N ALA A 333 14.36 4.32 -39.96
CA ALA A 333 15.49 5.04 -39.41
C ALA A 333 14.94 6.25 -38.65
N ALA A 334 15.23 6.30 -37.34
CA ALA A 334 14.94 7.46 -36.53
C ALA A 334 15.75 8.64 -37.10
N VAL A 335 15.07 9.53 -37.79
CA VAL A 335 15.63 10.82 -38.20
C VAL A 335 15.52 11.77 -37.00
N PRO A 336 16.61 12.38 -36.53
CA PRO A 336 16.58 13.33 -35.42
C PRO A 336 15.88 14.64 -35.83
N VAL A 337 15.04 15.22 -34.96
CA VAL A 337 14.41 16.53 -35.19
C VAL A 337 14.63 17.50 -34.01
N LYS A 338 15.04 18.70 -34.41
CA LYS A 338 15.66 19.83 -33.69
C LYS A 338 14.89 20.46 -32.53
N VAL A 339 15.54 20.78 -31.38
CA VAL A 339 14.92 21.54 -30.25
C VAL A 339 15.31 22.99 -30.16
N LYS A 340 14.30 23.87 -30.27
CA LYS A 340 14.37 25.22 -29.72
C LYS A 340 14.06 25.20 -28.22
N PRO A 341 14.74 26.04 -27.41
CA PRO A 341 14.40 26.23 -26.00
C PRO A 341 12.95 26.70 -25.86
N LEU A 342 12.19 26.04 -24.98
CA LEU A 342 10.82 26.42 -24.68
C LEU A 342 10.85 27.68 -23.81
N VAL A 343 10.45 28.80 -24.38
CA VAL A 343 10.12 30.03 -23.63
C VAL A 343 8.78 29.78 -22.93
N VAL A 344 8.77 29.64 -21.60
CA VAL A 344 7.50 29.48 -20.85
C VAL A 344 6.99 30.83 -20.38
N GLY A 345 5.84 31.22 -20.95
CA GLY A 345 5.04 32.37 -20.55
C GLY A 345 4.15 32.07 -19.35
N THR A 346 4.53 32.64 -18.20
CA THR A 346 3.77 33.54 -17.31
C THR A 346 4.75 33.83 -16.19
N ALA A 347 5.55 34.89 -16.34
CA ALA A 347 6.66 35.32 -15.48
C ALA A 347 7.05 34.34 -14.34
N GLY A 348 7.97 33.41 -14.64
CA GLY A 348 8.78 32.70 -13.65
C GLY A 348 8.29 31.35 -13.12
N GLN A 349 7.19 30.76 -13.61
CA GLN A 349 6.68 29.46 -13.13
C GLN A 349 6.81 28.32 -14.16
N ALA A 350 7.31 27.15 -13.72
CA ALA A 350 7.44 25.92 -14.48
C ALA A 350 6.72 24.74 -13.80
N GLU A 351 5.88 24.02 -14.55
CA GLU A 351 5.24 22.77 -14.12
C GLU A 351 5.97 21.55 -14.69
N VAL A 352 6.39 20.63 -13.83
CA VAL A 352 7.21 19.46 -14.18
C VAL A 352 6.56 18.18 -13.68
N ARG A 353 6.61 17.10 -14.47
CA ARG A 353 6.18 15.77 -14.03
C ARG A 353 7.20 14.69 -14.35
N LEU A 354 7.53 13.87 -13.36
CA LEU A 354 8.35 12.67 -13.52
C LEU A 354 7.49 11.44 -13.23
N GLY A 355 7.54 10.43 -14.09
CA GLY A 355 6.72 9.22 -14.00
C GLY A 355 7.50 7.95 -14.33
N GLY A 356 7.09 6.82 -13.76
CA GLY A 356 7.68 5.51 -13.99
C GLY A 356 7.09 4.45 -13.06
N PHE A 357 7.73 3.30 -12.95
CA PHE A 357 7.35 2.24 -12.01
C PHE A 357 7.74 2.55 -10.56
N GLY A 358 6.96 2.00 -9.63
CA GLY A 358 7.39 1.87 -8.24
C GLY A 358 8.73 1.12 -8.14
N GLY A 359 9.75 1.80 -7.61
CA GLY A 359 11.11 1.26 -7.47
C GLY A 359 12.15 1.86 -8.43
N GLN A 360 11.75 2.57 -9.48
CA GLN A 360 12.67 3.27 -10.39
C GLN A 360 13.22 4.59 -9.84
N GLY A 361 12.97 4.92 -8.56
CA GLY A 361 13.49 6.16 -7.97
C GLY A 361 12.77 7.45 -8.41
N ILE A 362 11.58 7.37 -9.00
CA ILE A 362 10.81 8.54 -9.48
C ILE A 362 10.59 9.60 -8.39
N ILE A 363 10.18 9.18 -7.19
CA ILE A 363 9.99 10.10 -6.05
C ILE A 363 11.31 10.72 -5.59
N LEU A 364 12.40 9.95 -5.65
CA LEU A 364 13.74 10.47 -5.35
C LEU A 364 14.12 11.52 -6.39
N SER A 365 13.87 11.27 -7.68
CA SER A 365 14.13 12.23 -8.75
C SER A 365 13.37 13.53 -8.52
N GLY A 366 12.08 13.47 -8.15
CA GLY A 366 11.33 14.68 -7.81
C GLY A 366 11.94 15.43 -6.63
N LYS A 367 12.37 14.74 -5.57
CA LYS A 367 13.05 15.39 -4.44
C LYS A 367 14.36 16.04 -4.85
N ILE A 368 15.12 15.44 -5.76
CA ILE A 368 16.37 16.00 -6.28
C ILE A 368 16.08 17.30 -7.06
N VAL A 369 15.16 17.26 -8.03
CA VAL A 369 14.78 18.46 -8.80
C VAL A 369 14.26 19.57 -7.87
N GLY A 370 13.42 19.22 -6.90
CA GLY A 370 12.87 20.19 -5.95
C GLY A 370 13.93 20.79 -5.03
N LYS A 371 14.92 20.01 -4.57
CA LYS A 371 16.06 20.54 -3.82
C LYS A 371 16.96 21.42 -4.68
N ALA A 372 17.22 21.03 -5.94
CA ALA A 372 17.98 21.85 -6.88
C ALA A 372 17.35 23.24 -7.02
N ALA A 373 16.06 23.28 -7.33
CA ALA A 373 15.32 24.53 -7.46
C ALA A 373 15.27 25.33 -6.15
N ALA A 374 14.93 24.70 -5.03
CA ALA A 374 14.70 25.41 -3.76
C ALA A 374 15.97 25.84 -3.04
N LEU A 375 16.97 24.97 -2.97
CA LEU A 375 18.14 25.17 -2.11
C LEU A 375 19.32 25.80 -2.85
N HIS A 376 19.41 25.59 -4.17
CA HIS A 376 20.57 26.00 -4.95
C HIS A 376 20.23 27.08 -5.99
N ASP A 377 19.03 27.06 -6.58
CA ASP A 377 18.56 28.14 -7.47
C ASP A 377 17.72 29.22 -6.76
N GLY A 378 17.37 29.02 -5.48
CA GLY A 378 16.64 30.00 -4.67
C GLY A 378 15.20 30.25 -5.11
N ARG A 379 14.57 29.27 -5.77
CA ARG A 379 13.17 29.33 -6.26
C ARG A 379 12.19 28.73 -5.26
N GLU A 380 10.93 29.13 -5.34
CA GLU A 380 9.84 28.52 -4.59
C GLU A 380 9.45 27.19 -5.25
N VAL A 381 9.19 26.15 -4.45
CA VAL A 381 8.86 24.82 -4.97
C VAL A 381 7.73 24.15 -4.18
N THR A 382 6.75 23.61 -4.90
CA THR A 382 5.80 22.63 -4.33
C THR A 382 5.99 21.28 -5.00
N LEU A 383 6.09 20.22 -4.20
CA LEU A 383 6.20 18.85 -4.67
C LEU A 383 4.99 18.05 -4.23
N THR A 384 4.34 17.41 -5.18
CA THR A 384 3.28 16.42 -4.94
C THR A 384 3.73 15.05 -5.48
N GLN A 385 3.21 13.99 -4.88
CA GLN A 385 3.52 12.62 -5.28
C GLN A 385 2.21 11.84 -5.43
N SER A 386 2.16 11.00 -6.46
CA SER A 386 1.06 10.07 -6.72
C SER A 386 1.63 8.67 -6.79
N TYR A 387 1.06 7.77 -5.99
CA TYR A 387 1.40 6.35 -6.02
C TYR A 387 0.09 5.57 -6.23
N GLY A 388 0.06 4.75 -7.28
CA GLY A 388 -1.05 3.82 -7.50
C GLY A 388 -1.14 2.79 -6.36
N PRO A 389 -2.32 2.21 -6.08
CA PRO A 389 -2.51 1.20 -5.03
C PRO A 389 -1.69 -0.10 -5.27
N GLU A 390 -1.14 -0.29 -6.47
CA GLU A 390 -0.37 -1.46 -6.88
C GLU A 390 1.03 -1.45 -6.25
N SER A 391 1.34 -2.47 -5.44
CA SER A 391 2.59 -2.54 -4.68
C SER A 391 3.88 -2.64 -5.53
N ARG A 392 3.79 -3.01 -6.82
CA ARG A 392 4.88 -3.04 -7.82
C ARG A 392 4.27 -3.01 -9.23
N GLY A 393 4.92 -2.33 -10.18
CA GLY A 393 4.48 -2.26 -11.59
C GLY A 393 3.43 -1.18 -11.90
N GLY A 394 2.82 -0.54 -10.90
CA GLY A 394 1.91 0.59 -11.13
C GLY A 394 2.63 1.89 -11.52
N ALA A 395 1.92 2.75 -12.26
CA ALA A 395 2.40 4.07 -12.64
C ALA A 395 2.53 4.99 -11.41
N CYS A 396 3.77 5.23 -10.97
CA CYS A 396 4.14 6.21 -9.96
C CYS A 396 4.45 7.55 -10.65
N SER A 397 4.10 8.66 -10.02
CA SER A 397 4.56 9.98 -10.48
C SER A 397 4.86 10.94 -9.34
N THR A 398 5.70 11.91 -9.64
CA THR A 398 5.91 13.10 -8.82
C THR A 398 5.76 14.33 -9.71
N ALA A 399 5.15 15.37 -9.18
CA ALA A 399 4.89 16.59 -9.91
C ALA A 399 5.38 17.79 -9.10
N LEU A 400 6.04 18.72 -9.79
CA LEU A 400 6.66 19.89 -9.21
C LEU A 400 6.11 21.15 -9.87
N ILE A 401 5.90 22.17 -9.05
CA ILE A 401 5.77 23.56 -9.51
C ILE A 401 6.99 24.28 -8.97
N ILE A 402 7.74 24.91 -9.86
CA ILE A 402 8.95 25.68 -9.56
C ILE A 402 8.67 27.11 -9.99
N SER A 403 8.90 28.08 -9.12
CA SER A 403 8.51 29.47 -9.36
C SER A 403 9.52 30.46 -8.82
N ASP A 404 9.77 31.56 -9.54
CA ASP A 404 10.55 32.71 -9.03
C ASP A 404 9.77 33.52 -7.97
N GLY A 405 8.48 33.22 -7.76
CA GLY A 405 7.62 33.85 -6.76
C GLY A 405 6.68 32.87 -6.04
N ALA A 406 5.86 33.38 -5.12
CA ALA A 406 5.00 32.57 -4.27
C ALA A 406 4.03 31.66 -5.07
N ILE A 407 4.04 30.36 -4.76
CA ILE A 407 3.14 29.37 -5.37
C ILE A 407 1.81 29.39 -4.64
N THR A 408 0.75 29.80 -5.34
CA THR A 408 -0.61 29.90 -4.77
C THR A 408 -1.44 28.62 -4.95
N TYR A 409 -1.09 27.79 -5.94
CA TYR A 409 -1.76 26.53 -6.22
C TYR A 409 -0.73 25.40 -6.35
N PRO A 410 -0.73 24.37 -5.49
CA PRO A 410 0.36 23.40 -5.39
C PRO A 410 0.23 22.16 -6.32
N HIS A 411 -0.77 22.13 -7.21
CA HIS A 411 -1.06 20.98 -8.06
C HIS A 411 -0.74 21.26 -9.53
N VAL A 412 0.08 20.40 -10.13
CA VAL A 412 0.39 20.41 -11.57
C VAL A 412 -0.82 19.94 -12.37
N THR A 413 -1.26 20.75 -13.32
CA THR A 413 -2.41 20.46 -14.19
C THR A 413 -1.96 20.15 -15.62
N ARG A 414 -1.01 20.93 -16.14
CA ARG A 414 -0.48 20.79 -17.50
C ARG A 414 1.03 21.04 -17.48
N PRO A 415 1.85 20.00 -17.26
CA PRO A 415 3.29 20.16 -17.21
C PRO A 415 3.87 20.62 -18.56
N ALA A 416 4.85 21.52 -18.49
CA ALA A 416 5.66 21.96 -19.62
C ALA A 416 6.80 20.99 -19.91
N VAL A 417 7.28 20.30 -18.87
CA VAL A 417 8.35 19.32 -18.96
C VAL A 417 7.93 18.01 -18.29
N MET A 418 8.10 16.90 -19.00
CA MET A 418 7.73 15.58 -18.53
C MET A 418 8.84 14.56 -18.77
N THR A 419 9.02 13.64 -17.83
CA THR A 419 9.97 12.52 -17.94
C THR A 419 9.26 11.24 -17.58
N LEU A 420 9.16 10.28 -18.51
CA LEU A 420 8.42 9.03 -18.34
C LEU A 420 9.35 7.83 -18.57
N MET A 421 9.61 7.06 -17.52
CA MET A 421 10.57 5.95 -17.52
C MET A 421 9.91 4.56 -17.64
N SER A 422 8.60 4.50 -17.86
CA SER A 422 7.87 3.25 -18.09
C SER A 422 6.66 3.44 -19.00
N GLN A 423 6.27 2.38 -19.70
CA GLN A 423 5.13 2.41 -20.62
C GLN A 423 3.82 2.80 -19.92
N GLU A 424 3.59 2.29 -18.71
CA GLU A 424 2.40 2.57 -17.92
C GLU A 424 2.35 4.05 -17.50
N ALA A 425 3.50 4.64 -17.17
CA ALA A 425 3.58 6.08 -16.90
C ALA A 425 3.36 6.90 -18.18
N TYR A 426 3.85 6.43 -19.32
CA TYR A 426 3.56 7.02 -20.63
C TYR A 426 2.06 7.04 -20.90
N ILE A 427 1.41 5.87 -20.93
CA ILE A 427 -0.03 5.72 -21.18
C ILE A 427 -0.85 6.61 -20.23
N THR A 428 -0.48 6.67 -18.95
CA THR A 428 -1.24 7.40 -17.93
C THR A 428 -1.10 8.92 -18.03
N TYR A 429 0.09 9.42 -18.35
CA TYR A 429 0.41 10.84 -18.13
C TYR A 429 0.72 11.66 -19.39
N HIS A 430 1.12 11.03 -20.51
CA HIS A 430 1.61 11.75 -21.70
C HIS A 430 0.63 12.80 -22.25
N GLY A 431 -0.69 12.52 -22.20
CA GLY A 431 -1.74 13.44 -22.66
C GLY A 431 -1.90 14.72 -21.85
N GLN A 432 -1.22 14.85 -20.71
CA GLN A 432 -1.28 16.06 -19.87
C GLN A 432 -0.25 17.13 -20.28
N LEU A 433 0.76 16.75 -21.06
CA LEU A 433 1.80 17.68 -21.53
C LEU A 433 1.16 18.84 -22.31
N VAL A 434 1.65 20.07 -22.09
CA VAL A 434 1.28 21.22 -22.93
C VAL A 434 1.73 20.99 -24.38
N GLU A 435 1.03 21.64 -25.31
CA GLU A 435 1.45 21.66 -26.72
C GLU A 435 2.86 22.26 -26.84
N GLY A 436 3.74 21.61 -27.59
CA GLY A 436 5.15 21.99 -27.70
C GLY A 436 6.00 21.71 -26.45
N GLY A 437 5.43 21.14 -25.39
CA GLY A 437 6.15 20.75 -24.17
C GLY A 437 7.21 19.68 -24.42
N LEU A 438 8.17 19.57 -23.51
CA LEU A 438 9.29 18.63 -23.61
C LEU A 438 8.95 17.29 -22.93
N LEU A 439 8.97 16.18 -23.67
CA LEU A 439 8.77 14.84 -23.13
C LEU A 439 10.03 13.98 -23.29
N LEU A 440 10.67 13.64 -22.18
CA LEU A 440 11.76 12.66 -22.15
C LEU A 440 11.18 11.28 -21.87
N ILE A 441 11.60 10.28 -22.63
CA ILE A 441 11.24 8.88 -22.39
C ILE A 441 12.47 7.99 -22.26
N ASP A 442 12.37 6.90 -21.50
CA ASP A 442 13.39 5.86 -21.54
C ASP A 442 13.23 5.04 -22.83
N ALA A 443 14.21 5.14 -23.73
CA ALA A 443 14.19 4.56 -25.07
C ALA A 443 14.07 3.04 -25.09
N ASP A 444 14.43 2.36 -23.99
CA ASP A 444 14.39 0.90 -23.89
C ASP A 444 13.09 0.38 -23.25
N LEU A 445 12.32 1.26 -22.60
CA LEU A 445 11.15 0.87 -21.79
C LEU A 445 9.84 1.52 -22.24
N VAL A 446 9.89 2.49 -23.15
CA VAL A 446 8.72 3.24 -23.59
C VAL A 446 8.65 3.24 -25.12
N GLU A 447 7.52 2.74 -25.61
CA GLU A 447 7.10 2.82 -27.00
C GLU A 447 6.08 3.96 -27.13
N PRO A 448 6.47 5.10 -27.72
CA PRO A 448 5.57 6.22 -27.91
C PRO A 448 4.52 5.93 -28.98
N ASP A 449 3.34 6.52 -28.82
CA ASP A 449 2.30 6.50 -29.85
C ASP A 449 2.80 7.22 -31.12
N PRO A 450 2.83 6.57 -32.30
CA PRO A 450 3.25 7.22 -33.55
C PRO A 450 2.40 8.44 -33.95
N SER A 451 1.19 8.57 -33.41
CA SER A 451 0.29 9.70 -33.63
C SER A 451 0.46 10.84 -32.62
N ALA A 452 1.39 10.69 -31.67
CA ALA A 452 1.71 11.71 -30.67
C ALA A 452 2.31 12.97 -31.31
N ASP A 453 1.66 14.12 -31.12
CA ASP A 453 2.15 15.44 -31.56
C ASP A 453 3.12 16.07 -30.54
N GLN A 454 3.44 15.36 -29.45
CA GLN A 454 4.38 15.81 -28.44
C GLN A 454 5.82 15.75 -28.95
N ARG A 455 6.66 16.64 -28.43
CA ARG A 455 8.09 16.60 -28.64
C ARG A 455 8.73 15.50 -27.77
N ILE A 456 8.97 14.34 -28.36
CA ILE A 456 9.53 13.17 -27.67
C ILE A 456 11.05 13.11 -27.85
N VAL A 457 11.78 13.02 -26.73
CA VAL A 457 13.23 12.81 -26.70
C VAL A 457 13.54 11.45 -26.06
N PRO A 458 13.94 10.45 -26.85
CA PRO A 458 14.31 9.14 -26.33
C PRO A 458 15.72 9.17 -25.72
N ILE A 459 15.82 8.82 -24.44
CA ILE A 459 17.09 8.69 -23.72
C ILE A 459 17.28 7.21 -23.35
N PRO A 460 18.38 6.55 -23.76
CA PRO A 460 18.65 5.15 -23.43
C PRO A 460 19.17 5.01 -21.99
N ALA A 461 18.43 5.54 -21.01
CA ALA A 461 18.89 5.69 -19.63
C ALA A 461 19.08 4.35 -18.92
N THR A 462 18.16 3.40 -19.12
CA THR A 462 18.30 2.04 -18.60
C THR A 462 19.52 1.36 -19.19
N ARG A 463 19.74 1.45 -20.51
CA ARG A 463 20.93 0.89 -21.17
C ARG A 463 22.23 1.53 -20.69
N ILE A 464 22.31 2.86 -20.57
CA ILE A 464 23.50 3.56 -20.03
C ILE A 464 23.78 3.08 -18.60
N ALA A 465 22.75 3.00 -17.76
CA ALA A 465 22.91 2.59 -16.37
C ALA A 465 23.35 1.12 -16.22
N GLU A 466 22.86 0.23 -17.07
CA GLU A 466 23.21 -1.20 -17.04
C GLU A 466 24.56 -1.49 -17.69
N GLN A 467 24.79 -0.98 -18.90
CA GLN A 467 25.93 -1.36 -19.74
C GLN A 467 27.19 -0.54 -19.46
N GLU A 468 27.06 0.77 -19.21
CA GLU A 468 28.21 1.64 -18.97
C GLU A 468 28.57 1.73 -17.48
N LEU A 469 27.55 1.77 -16.61
CA LEU A 469 27.73 2.03 -15.18
C LEU A 469 27.53 0.78 -14.29
N GLY A 470 27.08 -0.33 -14.87
CA GLY A 470 26.93 -1.63 -14.20
C GLY A 470 25.84 -1.67 -13.11
N ARG A 471 24.99 -0.65 -13.00
CA ARG A 471 23.92 -0.58 -11.99
C ARG A 471 22.66 0.10 -12.53
N ARG A 472 21.66 -0.70 -12.92
CA ARG A 472 20.35 -0.22 -13.38
C ARG A 472 19.69 0.84 -12.47
N ILE A 473 19.92 0.76 -11.15
CA ILE A 473 19.30 1.65 -10.16
C ILE A 473 19.60 3.14 -10.38
N VAL A 474 20.65 3.50 -11.13
CA VAL A 474 21.01 4.90 -11.40
C VAL A 474 20.41 5.45 -12.71
N ALA A 475 19.58 4.68 -13.42
CA ALA A 475 18.91 5.12 -14.65
C ALA A 475 18.11 6.42 -14.45
N ASN A 476 17.52 6.61 -13.27
CA ASN A 476 16.78 7.83 -12.95
C ASN A 476 17.68 9.06 -12.85
N ILE A 477 18.95 8.90 -12.44
CA ILE A 477 19.94 9.98 -12.39
C ILE A 477 20.47 10.30 -13.80
N VAL A 478 20.60 9.29 -14.68
CA VAL A 478 20.88 9.52 -16.10
C VAL A 478 19.77 10.38 -16.73
N MET A 479 18.50 10.06 -16.46
CA MET A 479 17.37 10.86 -16.92
C MET A 479 17.39 12.30 -16.38
N LEU A 480 17.81 12.50 -15.12
CA LEU A 480 17.97 13.85 -14.56
C LEU A 480 19.08 14.64 -15.27
N GLY A 481 20.19 13.99 -15.62
CA GLY A 481 21.24 14.61 -16.44
C GLY A 481 20.70 15.10 -17.78
N ALA A 482 19.95 14.25 -18.48
CA ALA A 482 19.34 14.61 -19.75
C ALA A 482 18.29 15.73 -19.60
N LEU A 483 17.45 15.67 -18.56
CA LEU A 483 16.47 16.71 -18.23
C LEU A 483 17.14 18.07 -18.03
N THR A 484 18.27 18.11 -17.32
CA THR A 484 19.01 19.35 -17.05
C THR A 484 19.70 19.92 -18.28
N ALA A 485 20.16 19.08 -19.21
CA ALA A 485 20.73 19.54 -20.48
C ALA A 485 19.66 20.12 -21.41
N LEU A 486 18.44 19.56 -21.39
CA LEU A 486 17.38 19.88 -22.36
C LEU A 486 16.35 20.90 -21.85
N SER A 487 16.43 21.33 -20.59
CA SER A 487 15.48 22.27 -19.99
C SER A 487 16.15 23.28 -19.06
N ASP A 488 15.51 24.44 -18.87
CA ASP A 488 15.92 25.53 -17.97
C ASP A 488 15.22 25.48 -16.60
N VAL A 489 14.63 24.32 -16.28
CA VAL A 489 13.88 24.08 -15.04
C VAL A 489 14.74 24.36 -13.81
N VAL A 490 15.99 23.91 -13.83
CA VAL A 490 17.03 24.15 -12.81
C VAL A 490 18.40 24.27 -13.45
N SER A 491 19.31 25.00 -12.80
CA SER A 491 20.69 25.13 -13.27
C SER A 491 21.47 23.82 -13.16
N GLU A 492 22.48 23.65 -14.01
CA GLU A 492 23.36 22.46 -13.99
C GLU A 492 24.04 22.30 -12.64
N GLU A 493 24.59 23.38 -12.10
CA GLU A 493 25.29 23.37 -10.81
C GLU A 493 24.35 22.99 -9.67
N ALA A 494 23.15 23.57 -9.63
CA ALA A 494 22.13 23.24 -8.65
C ALA A 494 21.72 21.77 -8.70
N MET A 495 21.52 21.23 -9.90
CA MET A 495 21.15 19.82 -10.06
C MET A 495 22.28 18.89 -9.62
N ARG A 496 23.53 19.18 -10.01
CA ARG A 496 24.71 18.38 -9.60
C ARG A 496 24.84 18.33 -8.08
N GLN A 497 24.71 19.47 -7.39
CA GLN A 497 24.76 19.52 -5.93
C GLN A 497 23.60 18.76 -5.30
N ALA A 498 22.37 18.94 -5.80
CA ALA A 498 21.18 18.27 -5.27
C ALA A 498 21.23 16.74 -5.42
N VAL A 499 21.83 16.23 -6.51
CA VAL A 499 22.07 14.79 -6.70
C VAL A 499 22.98 14.28 -5.58
N LEU A 500 24.13 14.92 -5.35
CA LEU A 500 25.09 14.51 -4.33
C LEU A 500 24.50 14.56 -2.91
N ASP A 501 23.68 15.57 -2.62
CA ASP A 501 23.04 15.77 -1.32
C ASP A 501 21.85 14.81 -1.06
N SER A 502 21.44 14.02 -2.05
CA SER A 502 20.22 13.20 -1.99
C SER A 502 20.45 11.71 -2.17
N VAL A 503 21.58 11.32 -2.75
CA VAL A 503 21.92 9.91 -2.97
C VAL A 503 22.49 9.26 -1.70
N PRO A 504 22.41 7.92 -1.56
CA PRO A 504 23.00 7.23 -0.42
C PRO A 504 24.51 7.48 -0.28
N LYS A 505 24.99 7.60 0.96
CA LYS A 505 26.43 7.72 1.24
C LYS A 505 27.21 6.55 0.66
N GLY A 506 28.34 6.83 0.03
CA GLY A 506 29.18 5.85 -0.66
C GLY A 506 28.75 5.55 -2.10
N THR A 507 27.75 6.25 -2.64
CA THR A 507 27.31 6.12 -4.04
C THR A 507 27.49 7.41 -4.85
N GLU A 508 28.09 8.44 -4.26
CA GLU A 508 28.22 9.79 -4.81
C GLU A 508 28.91 9.79 -6.18
N GLU A 509 30.04 9.10 -6.29
CA GLU A 509 30.83 9.05 -7.52
C GLU A 509 30.08 8.37 -8.66
N LEU A 510 29.38 7.26 -8.38
CA LEU A 510 28.56 6.55 -9.36
C LEU A 510 27.41 7.43 -9.87
N ASN A 511 26.72 8.14 -8.97
CA ASN A 511 25.61 9.02 -9.36
C ASN A 511 26.11 10.28 -10.07
N LYS A 512 27.30 10.79 -9.73
CA LYS A 512 27.95 11.89 -10.46
C LYS A 512 28.27 11.48 -11.90
N GLN A 513 28.79 10.27 -12.10
CA GLN A 513 29.02 9.71 -13.42
C GLN A 513 27.70 9.50 -14.17
N ALA A 514 26.68 8.92 -13.52
CA ALA A 514 25.35 8.73 -14.11
C ALA A 514 24.73 10.04 -14.61
N PHE A 515 24.78 11.08 -13.79
CA PHE A 515 24.30 12.41 -14.17
C PHE A 515 25.09 12.95 -15.36
N GLY A 516 26.44 12.87 -15.30
CA GLY A 516 27.33 13.32 -16.36
C GLY A 516 27.04 12.65 -17.70
N ARG A 517 26.90 11.32 -17.72
CA ARG A 517 26.59 10.56 -18.95
C ARG A 517 25.24 10.94 -19.55
N GLY A 518 24.22 11.12 -18.72
CA GLY A 518 22.90 11.58 -19.18
C GLY A 518 22.95 13.00 -19.77
N TYR A 519 23.68 13.90 -19.12
CA TYR A 519 23.87 15.27 -19.58
C TYR A 519 24.66 15.33 -20.89
N GLU A 520 25.79 14.63 -20.98
CA GLU A 520 26.62 14.54 -22.19
C GLU A 520 25.85 13.95 -23.37
N TYR A 521 25.10 12.86 -23.16
CA TYR A 521 24.27 12.26 -24.20
C TYR A 521 23.26 13.27 -24.75
N ALA A 522 22.55 13.97 -23.86
CA ALA A 522 21.56 14.96 -24.24
C ALA A 522 22.18 16.20 -24.92
N MET A 523 23.36 16.65 -24.48
CA MET A 523 24.11 17.71 -25.17
C MET A 523 24.59 17.28 -26.56
N GLY A 524 24.95 16.00 -26.74
CA GLY A 524 25.28 15.43 -28.05
C GLY A 524 24.12 15.53 -29.04
N LEU A 525 22.89 15.29 -28.56
CA LEU A 525 21.68 15.48 -29.38
C LEU A 525 21.49 16.94 -29.84
N LEU A 526 21.93 17.93 -29.05
CA LEU A 526 21.90 19.35 -29.42
C LEU A 526 23.05 19.73 -30.38
N GLY A 527 24.22 19.09 -30.25
CA GLY A 527 25.41 19.40 -31.03
C GLY A 527 25.33 18.98 -32.50
N GLU A 528 24.70 17.83 -32.79
CA GLU A 528 24.45 17.37 -34.16
C GLU A 528 23.50 18.30 -34.95
N GLU A 529 22.81 19.24 -34.28
CA GLU A 529 21.95 20.24 -34.92
C GLU A 529 22.67 21.50 -35.43
N ALA A 530 23.89 21.79 -34.97
CA ALA A 530 24.63 22.99 -35.34
C ALA A 530 25.44 22.81 -36.64
N ASP A 531 25.83 21.57 -36.95
CA ASP A 531 26.66 21.19 -38.10
C ASP A 531 25.85 20.57 -39.28
N ALA A 532 24.51 20.50 -39.17
CA ALA A 532 23.56 20.06 -40.19
C ALA A 532 22.53 21.14 -40.53
#